data_AF-A0A428QUZ9-F1
#
_entry.id   AF-A0A428QUZ9-F1
#
_cell.length_a   1.000
_cell.length_b   1.000
_cell.length_c   1.000
_cell.angle_alpha   90.00
_cell.angle_beta   90.00
_cell.angle_gamma   90.00
#
_symmetry.space_group_name_H-M   'P 1'
#
loop_
_entity.id
_entity.type
_entity.pdbx_description
1 polymer ?
#
loop_
_entity_poly.entity_id
_entity_poly.type
_entity_poly.pdbx_seq_one_letter_code
_entity_poly.pdbx_strand_id
1 'polypeptide(L)'
;MMQQDYKIRRRKAPPFRPRTTIARETPSSDCFLDDQILDGLPNYSKSDFENPRLRQCHFDIANIDWEASRHIGGGLDGYSWMVFFGEEGPYVLKMFWDLEHPKHYFAPERECQNAAILAMMEASVDRAAAESTKIYLNPSPKTKKDAAANFYAFTEESLQSQSQRIQDFSISSVPRLRKCYGWLKISGRDSRIPSALWPPTLNVGKIQRRMSGDREHIAIVYEYIEEEANDPKTTEEVITFLWRAGFSFTNYPEERNWKGGVLLDLSEIVHVEGYGWKSRDFRFRDAARP
;
A
#
# COMPACT_ATOMS: atom_id res chain seq x y z
N MET A 1 24.16 67.45 6.84
CA MET A 1 23.35 66.21 6.86
C MET A 1 23.24 65.73 5.42
N MET A 2 24.08 64.79 4.99
CA MET A 2 24.00 64.19 3.65
C MET A 2 24.29 62.70 3.76
N GLN A 3 23.31 61.92 3.27
CA GLN A 3 23.20 60.46 3.37
C GLN A 3 24.18 59.75 2.45
N GLN A 4 24.80 58.67 2.95
CA GLN A 4 25.55 57.71 2.14
C GLN A 4 24.59 56.70 1.51
N ASP A 5 24.53 56.68 0.18
CA ASP A 5 23.82 55.67 -0.59
C ASP A 5 24.57 54.33 -0.62
N TYR A 6 24.10 53.36 0.18
CA TYR A 6 24.51 51.96 0.08
C TYR A 6 23.84 51.30 -1.13
N LYS A 7 24.59 51.12 -2.23
CA LYS A 7 24.15 50.30 -3.38
C LYS A 7 24.21 48.81 -3.03
N ILE A 8 23.06 48.23 -2.68
CA ILE A 8 22.90 46.78 -2.52
C ILE A 8 23.02 46.10 -3.88
N ARG A 9 24.13 45.38 -4.13
CA ARG A 9 24.27 44.45 -5.26
C ARG A 9 23.33 43.26 -5.04
N ARG A 10 22.18 43.25 -5.72
CA ARG A 10 21.31 42.07 -5.82
C ARG A 10 22.05 40.95 -6.57
N ARG A 11 22.49 39.90 -5.87
CA ARG A 11 22.94 38.64 -6.49
C ARG A 11 21.73 38.00 -7.18
N LYS A 12 21.80 37.81 -8.50
CA LYS A 12 20.82 37.01 -9.25
C LYS A 12 20.82 35.60 -8.66
N ALA A 13 19.66 35.13 -8.22
CA ALA A 13 19.48 33.73 -7.85
C ALA A 13 19.83 32.85 -9.05
N PRO A 14 20.54 31.71 -8.86
CA PRO A 14 20.81 30.80 -9.95
C PRO A 14 19.48 30.29 -10.52
N PRO A 15 19.38 30.09 -11.85
CA PRO A 15 18.16 29.56 -12.46
C PRO A 15 17.83 28.20 -11.86
N PHE A 16 16.56 28.00 -11.54
CA PHE A 16 16.00 26.74 -11.09
C PHE A 16 16.36 25.66 -12.12
N ARG A 17 17.26 24.75 -11.76
CA ARG A 17 17.50 23.54 -12.55
C ARG A 17 16.41 22.54 -12.14
N PRO A 18 15.42 22.22 -12.99
CA PRO A 18 14.54 21.12 -12.70
C PRO A 18 15.40 19.88 -12.46
N ARG A 19 15.22 19.27 -11.29
CA ARG A 19 15.86 18.00 -10.93
C ARG A 19 15.40 17.02 -12.01
N THR A 20 16.34 16.53 -12.82
CA THR A 20 16.09 15.44 -13.75
C THR A 20 15.75 14.22 -12.92
N THR A 21 14.47 14.05 -12.59
CA THR A 21 13.91 12.73 -12.32
C THR A 21 14.11 11.95 -13.59
N ILE A 22 15.06 11.03 -13.58
CA ILE A 22 15.17 9.99 -14.59
C ILE A 22 13.77 9.39 -14.71
N ALA A 23 13.15 9.55 -15.87
CA ALA A 23 11.89 8.88 -16.16
C ALA A 23 12.20 7.39 -16.08
N ARG A 24 11.69 6.71 -15.05
CA ARG A 24 11.63 5.26 -15.09
C ARG A 24 10.70 4.92 -16.26
N GLU A 25 11.13 4.01 -17.12
CA GLU A 25 10.23 3.44 -18.11
C GLU A 25 8.98 2.94 -17.39
N THR A 26 7.81 3.20 -17.98
CA THR A 26 6.52 2.71 -17.50
C THR A 26 6.66 1.22 -17.18
N PRO A 27 6.62 0.82 -15.89
CA PRO A 27 6.72 -0.58 -15.51
C PRO A 27 5.55 -1.37 -16.12
N SER A 28 5.85 -2.51 -16.73
CA SER A 28 4.81 -3.47 -17.16
C SER A 28 4.06 -3.99 -15.94
N SER A 29 2.79 -4.40 -16.09
CA SER A 29 2.05 -5.10 -15.02
C SER A 29 2.82 -6.30 -14.45
N ASP A 30 3.65 -6.93 -15.27
CA ASP A 30 4.46 -8.09 -14.90
C ASP A 30 5.47 -7.79 -13.78
N CYS A 31 5.75 -6.52 -13.49
CA CYS A 31 6.71 -6.13 -12.46
C CYS A 31 6.13 -6.10 -11.04
N PHE A 32 4.79 -6.19 -10.88
CA PHE A 32 4.14 -6.14 -9.56
C PHE A 32 2.98 -7.14 -9.40
N LEU A 33 2.61 -7.86 -10.46
CA LEU A 33 1.67 -8.98 -10.41
C LEU A 33 2.42 -10.30 -10.61
N ASP A 34 2.04 -11.33 -9.87
CA ASP A 34 2.48 -12.71 -10.01
C ASP A 34 1.28 -13.61 -10.34
N ASP A 35 1.36 -14.34 -11.44
CA ASP A 35 0.31 -15.25 -11.93
C ASP A 35 0.21 -16.55 -11.10
N GLN A 36 1.11 -16.77 -10.14
CA GLN A 36 0.90 -17.84 -9.16
C GLN A 36 -0.29 -17.53 -8.27
N ILE A 37 -1.15 -18.53 -8.06
CA ILE A 37 -2.27 -18.43 -7.11
C ILE A 37 -1.71 -18.19 -5.70
N LEU A 38 -2.37 -17.29 -4.97
CA LEU A 38 -2.10 -17.01 -3.57
C LEU A 38 -2.58 -18.18 -2.73
N ASP A 39 -1.73 -19.20 -2.67
CA ASP A 39 -1.87 -20.38 -1.84
C ASP A 39 -0.64 -20.52 -0.94
N GLY A 40 -0.87 -20.70 0.36
CA GLY A 40 0.19 -20.74 1.38
C GLY A 40 0.90 -19.41 1.65
N LEU A 41 1.95 -19.48 2.48
CA LEU A 41 2.73 -18.32 2.91
C LEU A 41 3.62 -17.79 1.75
N PRO A 42 3.83 -16.46 1.67
CA PRO A 42 4.77 -15.90 0.71
C PRO A 42 6.23 -16.23 1.07
N ASN A 43 7.09 -16.28 0.07
CA ASN A 43 8.54 -16.15 0.29
C ASN A 43 8.83 -14.71 0.75
N TYR A 44 9.86 -14.56 1.60
CA TYR A 44 10.28 -13.27 2.13
C TYR A 44 11.79 -13.09 1.96
N SER A 45 12.34 -13.50 0.81
CA SER A 45 13.74 -13.26 0.49
C SER A 45 13.99 -11.76 0.29
N LYS A 46 15.24 -11.33 0.38
CA LYS A 46 15.58 -9.94 0.06
C LYS A 46 15.21 -9.59 -1.38
N SER A 47 15.33 -10.52 -2.32
CA SER A 47 14.97 -10.29 -3.72
C SER A 47 13.47 -10.04 -3.90
N ASP A 48 12.63 -10.70 -3.09
CA ASP A 48 11.18 -10.49 -3.11
C ASP A 48 10.81 -9.11 -2.54
N PHE A 49 11.52 -8.66 -1.50
CA PHE A 49 11.36 -7.29 -0.97
C PHE A 49 11.80 -6.21 -1.98
N GLU A 50 12.82 -6.49 -2.79
CA GLU A 50 13.30 -5.59 -3.85
C GLU A 50 12.35 -5.54 -5.06
N ASN A 51 11.63 -6.63 -5.33
CA ASN A 51 10.68 -6.75 -6.45
C ASN A 51 9.36 -7.39 -6.00
N PRO A 52 8.59 -6.71 -5.14
CA PRO A 52 7.39 -7.28 -4.55
C PRO A 52 6.30 -7.46 -5.59
N ARG A 53 5.79 -8.69 -5.71
CA ARG A 53 4.71 -9.05 -6.63
C ARG A 53 3.56 -9.67 -5.87
N LEU A 54 2.35 -9.19 -6.10
CA LEU A 54 1.15 -9.76 -5.50
C LEU A 54 0.75 -11.01 -6.29
N ARG A 55 0.47 -12.11 -5.59
CA ARG A 55 -0.03 -13.36 -6.18
C ARG A 55 -1.52 -13.27 -6.55
N GLN A 56 -1.92 -14.05 -7.55
CA GLN A 56 -3.26 -14.08 -8.09
C GLN A 56 -4.27 -14.61 -7.06
N CYS A 57 -5.47 -14.04 -7.05
CA CYS A 57 -6.55 -14.46 -6.19
C CYS A 57 -7.03 -15.87 -6.55
N HIS A 58 -7.31 -16.70 -5.53
CA HIS A 58 -7.87 -18.03 -5.74
C HIS A 58 -9.38 -18.01 -6.05
N PHE A 59 -10.06 -16.91 -5.73
CA PHE A 59 -11.48 -16.75 -6.04
C PHE A 59 -11.69 -16.50 -7.54
N ASP A 60 -12.71 -17.14 -8.12
CA ASP A 60 -13.14 -16.86 -9.49
C ASP A 60 -14.20 -15.76 -9.50
N ILE A 61 -13.97 -14.72 -10.29
CA ILE A 61 -14.94 -13.65 -10.53
C ILE A 61 -16.29 -14.16 -11.06
N ALA A 62 -16.29 -15.30 -11.76
CA ALA A 62 -17.51 -15.95 -12.22
C ALA A 62 -18.44 -16.37 -11.08
N ASN A 63 -17.90 -16.57 -9.87
CA ASN A 63 -18.63 -17.02 -8.71
C ASN A 63 -19.15 -15.87 -7.83
N ILE A 64 -18.94 -14.61 -8.24
CA ILE A 64 -19.47 -13.49 -7.47
C ILE A 64 -21.00 -13.49 -7.53
N ASP A 65 -21.63 -13.56 -6.37
CA ASP A 65 -23.07 -13.30 -6.22
C ASP A 65 -23.29 -11.78 -6.24
N TRP A 66 -23.54 -11.26 -7.44
CA TRP A 66 -23.84 -9.84 -7.63
C TRP A 66 -25.22 -9.43 -7.11
N GLU A 67 -26.14 -10.36 -6.85
CA GLU A 67 -27.44 -10.04 -6.26
C GLU A 67 -27.30 -9.74 -4.76
N ALA A 68 -26.41 -10.45 -4.07
CA ALA A 68 -26.05 -10.18 -2.67
C ALA A 68 -25.02 -9.05 -2.50
N SER A 69 -24.36 -8.64 -3.58
CA SER A 69 -23.30 -7.62 -3.56
C SER A 69 -23.85 -6.19 -3.51
N ARG A 70 -23.04 -5.27 -2.98
CA ARG A 70 -23.39 -3.83 -2.92
C ARG A 70 -22.18 -2.92 -3.06
N HIS A 71 -22.41 -1.69 -3.50
CA HIS A 71 -21.40 -0.64 -3.50
C HIS A 71 -20.90 -0.36 -2.07
N ILE A 72 -19.58 -0.23 -1.89
CA ILE A 72 -18.97 0.37 -0.70
C ILE A 72 -18.67 1.84 -0.98
N GLY A 73 -18.05 2.10 -2.13
CA GLY A 73 -17.72 3.46 -2.57
C GLY A 73 -16.48 3.50 -3.44
N GLY A 74 -16.14 4.69 -3.91
CA GLY A 74 -14.96 4.90 -4.73
C GLY A 74 -14.24 6.19 -4.39
N GLY A 75 -12.97 6.23 -4.77
CA GLY A 75 -12.06 7.34 -4.52
C GLY A 75 -11.20 7.64 -5.73
N LEU A 76 -10.04 8.25 -5.48
CA LEU A 76 -9.10 8.60 -6.54
C LEU A 76 -8.58 7.36 -7.27
N ASP A 77 -8.45 6.22 -6.59
CA ASP A 77 -7.64 5.09 -7.07
C ASP A 77 -8.47 3.97 -7.67
N GLY A 78 -9.64 3.73 -7.09
CA GLY A 78 -10.55 2.71 -7.57
C GLY A 78 -11.96 2.85 -7.01
N TYR A 79 -12.75 1.83 -7.29
CA TYR A 79 -14.09 1.64 -6.76
C TYR A 79 -14.17 0.27 -6.08
N SER A 80 -14.90 0.21 -4.97
CA SER A 80 -15.00 -0.96 -4.12
C SER A 80 -16.45 -1.43 -3.97
N TRP A 81 -16.62 -2.75 -3.99
CA TRP A 81 -17.87 -3.44 -3.67
C TRP A 81 -17.67 -4.36 -2.48
N MET A 82 -18.72 -4.55 -1.70
CA MET A 82 -18.88 -5.70 -0.83
C MET A 82 -19.40 -6.84 -1.70
N VAL A 83 -18.71 -7.97 -1.71
CA VAL A 83 -19.02 -9.11 -2.59
C VAL A 83 -19.03 -10.42 -1.82
N PHE A 84 -19.71 -11.42 -2.39
CA PHE A 84 -19.71 -12.81 -1.93
C PHE A 84 -19.29 -13.71 -3.09
N PHE A 85 -18.46 -14.72 -2.82
CA PHE A 85 -18.08 -15.75 -3.79
C PHE A 85 -18.85 -17.02 -3.46
N GLY A 86 -19.99 -17.24 -4.13
CA GLY A 86 -20.94 -18.27 -3.73
C GLY A 86 -21.46 -18.03 -2.31
N GLU A 87 -21.30 -19.01 -1.42
CA GLU A 87 -21.68 -18.91 -0.01
C GLU A 87 -20.58 -18.28 0.88
N GLU A 88 -19.39 -18.00 0.33
CA GLU A 88 -18.28 -17.41 1.07
C GLU A 88 -18.33 -15.87 1.03
N GLY A 89 -18.14 -15.23 2.18
CA GLY A 89 -18.05 -13.77 2.31
C GLY A 89 -18.62 -13.22 3.62
N PRO A 90 -18.71 -11.89 3.76
CA PRO A 90 -18.41 -10.87 2.76
C PRO A 90 -16.91 -10.62 2.55
N TYR A 91 -16.57 -10.18 1.33
CA TYR A 91 -15.25 -9.65 0.95
C TYR A 91 -15.39 -8.25 0.36
N VAL A 92 -14.25 -7.62 0.08
CA VAL A 92 -14.20 -6.39 -0.72
C VAL A 92 -13.45 -6.64 -2.01
N LEU A 93 -14.08 -6.26 -3.11
CA LEU A 93 -13.44 -6.19 -4.41
C LEU A 93 -13.13 -4.74 -4.74
N LYS A 94 -11.85 -4.35 -4.78
CA LYS A 94 -11.42 -3.01 -5.22
C LYS A 94 -10.92 -3.10 -6.66
N MET A 95 -11.63 -2.47 -7.60
CA MET A 95 -11.21 -2.36 -9.00
C MET A 95 -10.61 -0.98 -9.25
N PHE A 96 -9.45 -0.93 -9.92
CA PHE A 96 -8.72 0.32 -10.14
C PHE A 96 -9.11 1.01 -11.45
N TRP A 97 -9.11 2.35 -11.45
CA TRP A 97 -9.43 3.14 -12.66
C TRP A 97 -8.32 3.10 -13.72
N ASP A 98 -7.08 3.14 -13.25
CA ASP A 98 -5.90 3.33 -14.09
C ASP A 98 -5.46 2.00 -14.71
N LEU A 99 -5.32 1.99 -16.04
CA LEU A 99 -4.97 0.80 -16.84
C LEU A 99 -3.52 0.81 -17.32
N GLU A 100 -2.91 1.99 -17.36
CA GLU A 100 -1.55 2.20 -17.80
C GLU A 100 -0.85 3.07 -16.76
N HIS A 101 0.44 2.83 -16.55
CA HIS A 101 1.20 3.56 -15.55
C HIS A 101 1.32 5.04 -15.98
N PRO A 102 0.68 5.98 -15.27
CA PRO A 102 0.85 7.39 -15.58
C PRO A 102 2.21 7.86 -15.05
N LYS A 103 2.66 9.05 -15.46
CA LYS A 103 4.03 9.53 -15.19
C LYS A 103 4.44 9.64 -13.71
N HIS A 104 3.48 9.67 -12.78
CA HIS A 104 3.74 10.08 -11.40
C HIS A 104 3.16 9.16 -10.32
N TYR A 105 2.18 8.32 -10.62
CA TYR A 105 1.52 7.53 -9.58
C TYR A 105 0.61 6.47 -10.19
N PHE A 106 0.91 5.19 -9.94
CA PHE A 106 0.06 4.10 -10.36
C PHE A 106 -0.45 3.34 -9.14
N ALA A 107 -1.74 3.55 -8.84
CA ALA A 107 -2.37 2.94 -7.66
C ALA A 107 -2.33 1.40 -7.67
N PRO A 108 -2.60 0.70 -8.79
CA PRO A 108 -2.51 -0.76 -8.84
C PRO A 108 -1.14 -1.27 -8.40
N GLU A 109 -0.04 -0.69 -8.91
CA GLU A 109 1.31 -1.10 -8.53
C GLU A 109 1.56 -0.88 -7.05
N ARG A 110 1.30 0.32 -6.53
CA ARG A 110 1.55 0.64 -5.12
C ARG A 110 0.78 -0.31 -4.20
N GLU A 111 -0.49 -0.53 -4.49
CA GLU A 111 -1.37 -1.34 -3.67
C GLU A 111 -0.95 -2.81 -3.68
N CYS A 112 -0.62 -3.35 -4.86
CA CYS A 112 -0.12 -4.72 -5.00
C CYS A 112 1.21 -4.92 -4.25
N GLN A 113 2.17 -4.01 -4.44
CA GLN A 113 3.48 -4.08 -3.80
C GLN A 113 3.35 -4.01 -2.28
N ASN A 114 2.56 -3.07 -1.76
CA ASN A 114 2.33 -2.95 -0.32
C ASN A 114 1.62 -4.19 0.24
N ALA A 115 0.60 -4.73 -0.43
CA ALA A 115 -0.06 -5.96 0.00
C ALA A 115 0.91 -7.14 0.06
N ALA A 116 1.76 -7.32 -0.95
CA ALA A 116 2.78 -8.36 -0.99
C ALA A 116 3.78 -8.20 0.16
N ILE A 117 4.32 -6.99 0.36
CA ILE A 117 5.28 -6.71 1.45
C ILE A 117 4.68 -7.00 2.82
N LEU A 118 3.45 -6.55 3.09
CA LEU A 118 2.83 -6.75 4.40
C LEU A 118 2.62 -8.25 4.68
N ALA A 119 2.21 -9.03 3.67
CA ALA A 119 2.12 -10.48 3.79
C ALA A 119 3.49 -11.14 4.04
N MET A 120 4.56 -10.65 3.39
CA MET A 120 5.93 -11.12 3.63
C MET A 120 6.42 -10.81 5.06
N MET A 121 6.10 -9.62 5.57
CA MET A 121 6.44 -9.24 6.94
C MET A 121 5.69 -10.07 7.98
N GLU A 122 4.41 -10.37 7.74
CA GLU A 122 3.61 -11.28 8.58
C GLU A 122 4.20 -12.68 8.60
N ALA A 123 4.48 -13.27 7.44
CA ALA A 123 5.11 -14.59 7.33
C ALA A 123 6.49 -14.67 8.04
N SER A 124 7.28 -13.59 7.92
CA SER A 124 8.57 -13.47 8.59
C SER A 124 8.43 -13.46 10.12
N VAL A 125 7.47 -12.71 10.66
CA VAL A 125 7.19 -12.66 12.11
C VAL A 125 6.68 -14.00 12.62
N ASP A 126 5.76 -14.64 11.90
CA ASP A 126 5.22 -15.96 12.26
C ASP A 126 6.32 -17.02 12.27
N ARG A 127 7.23 -17.00 11.28
CA ARG A 127 8.38 -17.90 11.26
C ARG A 127 9.29 -17.65 12.45
N ALA A 128 9.60 -16.39 12.73
CA ALA A 128 10.46 -16.03 13.85
C ALA A 128 9.89 -16.54 15.18
N ALA A 129 8.58 -16.36 15.38
CA ALA A 129 7.87 -16.87 16.55
C ALA A 129 7.94 -18.41 16.64
N ALA A 130 7.69 -19.12 15.54
CA ALA A 130 7.75 -20.58 15.48
C ALA A 130 9.15 -21.15 15.79
N GLU A 131 10.20 -20.44 15.38
CA GLU A 131 11.60 -20.82 15.63
C GLU A 131 12.16 -20.26 16.95
N SER A 132 11.35 -19.55 17.75
CA SER A 132 11.80 -18.82 18.95
C SER A 132 12.95 -17.84 18.67
N THR A 133 13.00 -17.28 17.46
CA THR A 133 13.91 -16.20 17.08
C THR A 133 13.19 -14.84 17.18
N LYS A 134 13.91 -13.75 16.91
CA LYS A 134 13.38 -12.39 17.06
C LYS A 134 13.77 -11.53 15.86
N ILE A 135 12.84 -10.69 15.40
CA ILE A 135 13.12 -9.63 14.44
C ILE A 135 13.46 -8.37 15.22
N TYR A 136 14.68 -7.89 15.05
CA TYR A 136 15.18 -6.69 15.71
C TYR A 136 15.09 -5.49 14.78
N LEU A 137 14.48 -4.42 15.28
CA LEU A 137 14.30 -3.17 14.55
C LEU A 137 14.92 -2.01 15.34
N ASN A 138 15.39 -0.99 14.63
CA ASN A 138 15.59 0.32 15.23
C ASN A 138 14.23 0.86 15.70
N PRO A 139 14.00 1.13 17.00
CA PRO A 139 12.70 1.57 17.50
C PRO A 139 12.38 3.03 17.13
N SER A 140 13.36 3.78 16.61
CA SER A 140 13.23 5.19 16.23
C SER A 140 13.96 5.51 14.93
N PRO A 141 13.53 4.93 13.79
CA PRO A 141 14.14 5.19 12.49
C PRO A 141 13.88 6.65 12.07
N LYS A 142 14.92 7.35 11.60
CA LYS A 142 14.83 8.79 11.24
C LYS A 142 15.26 9.07 9.81
N THR A 143 16.04 8.17 9.21
CA THR A 143 16.63 8.35 7.88
C THR A 143 16.13 7.28 6.91
N LYS A 144 16.31 7.51 5.61
CA LYS A 144 16.07 6.45 4.60
C LYS A 144 16.88 5.19 4.92
N LYS A 145 18.12 5.36 5.39
CA LYS A 145 18.98 4.24 5.76
C LYS A 145 18.40 3.44 6.93
N ASP A 146 17.86 4.12 7.95
CA ASP A 146 17.21 3.43 9.08
C ASP A 146 15.94 2.71 8.64
N ALA A 147 15.10 3.37 7.84
CA ALA A 147 13.89 2.79 7.28
C ALA A 147 14.21 1.55 6.45
N ALA A 148 15.23 1.60 5.58
CA ALA A 148 15.69 0.47 4.79
C ALA A 148 16.25 -0.66 5.66
N ALA A 149 17.04 -0.32 6.69
CA ALA A 149 17.56 -1.32 7.62
C ALA A 149 16.43 -2.08 8.34
N ASN A 150 15.38 -1.37 8.77
CA ASN A 150 14.22 -2.02 9.39
C ASN A 150 13.37 -2.78 8.36
N PHE A 151 13.16 -2.23 7.17
CA PHE A 151 12.40 -2.88 6.09
C PHE A 151 13.01 -4.24 5.71
N TYR A 152 14.34 -4.28 5.51
CA TYR A 152 15.04 -5.52 5.21
C TYR A 152 15.30 -6.41 6.42
N ALA A 153 14.97 -5.98 7.64
CA ALA A 153 15.13 -6.82 8.83
C ALA A 153 14.20 -8.04 8.83
N PHE A 154 13.11 -7.97 8.06
CA PHE A 154 12.13 -9.04 7.88
C PHE A 154 12.54 -10.08 6.84
N THR A 155 13.64 -9.91 6.11
CA THR A 155 14.02 -10.89 5.09
C THR A 155 14.60 -12.15 5.72
N GLU A 156 14.53 -13.27 5.00
CA GLU A 156 15.07 -14.55 5.45
C GLU A 156 16.57 -14.46 5.82
N GLU A 157 17.35 -13.77 4.98
CA GLU A 157 18.79 -13.57 5.17
C GLU A 157 19.09 -12.74 6.43
N SER A 158 18.22 -11.79 6.74
CA SER A 158 18.31 -10.98 7.94
C SER A 158 17.96 -11.78 9.20
N LEU A 159 16.92 -12.61 9.16
CA LEU A 159 16.55 -13.47 10.29
C LEU A 159 17.69 -14.42 10.69
N GLN A 160 18.35 -15.04 9.72
CA GLN A 160 19.49 -15.93 9.96
C GLN A 160 20.69 -15.20 10.61
N SER A 161 20.96 -13.97 10.17
CA SER A 161 22.11 -13.17 10.64
C SER A 161 21.86 -12.37 11.92
N GLN A 162 20.60 -12.14 12.30
CA GLN A 162 20.22 -11.37 13.49
C GLN A 162 20.33 -12.12 14.81
N SER A 163 20.51 -13.45 14.77
CA SER A 163 20.66 -14.32 15.95
C SER A 163 21.78 -13.88 16.92
N GLN A 164 22.70 -13.01 16.49
CA GLN A 164 23.83 -12.53 17.29
C GLN A 164 23.76 -11.03 17.66
N ARG A 165 22.70 -10.31 17.29
CA ARG A 165 22.60 -8.86 17.56
C ARG A 165 22.03 -8.57 18.95
N ILE A 166 22.75 -7.75 19.72
CA ILE A 166 22.24 -7.09 20.92
C ILE A 166 21.50 -5.82 20.44
N GLN A 167 20.22 -5.95 20.12
CA GLN A 167 19.34 -4.79 19.91
C GLN A 167 18.24 -4.80 20.97
N ASP A 168 17.91 -3.62 21.47
CA ASP A 168 17.01 -3.46 22.62
C ASP A 168 15.52 -3.60 22.25
N PHE A 169 15.17 -3.56 20.96
CA PHE A 169 13.79 -3.67 20.51
C PHE A 169 13.59 -4.80 19.49
N SER A 170 12.69 -5.71 19.82
CA SER A 170 12.24 -6.79 18.95
C SER A 170 10.74 -6.76 18.80
N ILE A 171 10.25 -7.13 17.63
CA ILE A 171 8.83 -7.44 17.41
C ILE A 171 8.60 -8.94 17.53
N SER A 172 7.42 -9.31 18.01
CA SER A 172 6.97 -10.71 18.15
C SER A 172 5.58 -10.94 17.54
N SER A 173 4.95 -9.89 17.02
CA SER A 173 3.65 -9.92 16.38
C SER A 173 3.54 -8.76 15.40
N VAL A 174 2.73 -8.96 14.37
CA VAL A 174 2.22 -7.90 13.48
C VAL A 174 0.87 -7.45 14.02
N PRO A 175 0.57 -6.14 14.07
CA PRO A 175 -0.76 -5.67 14.45
C PRO A 175 -1.81 -6.14 13.44
N ARG A 176 -3.09 -5.92 13.75
CA ARG A 176 -4.18 -6.31 12.86
C ARG A 176 -4.13 -5.54 11.54
N LEU A 177 -3.62 -6.19 10.49
CA LEU A 177 -3.64 -5.70 9.12
C LEU A 177 -4.76 -6.36 8.33
N ARG A 178 -5.33 -5.64 7.36
CA ARG A 178 -6.38 -6.16 6.49
C ARG A 178 -5.85 -7.32 5.64
N LYS A 179 -6.55 -8.46 5.65
CA LYS A 179 -6.13 -9.61 4.83
C LYS A 179 -6.36 -9.33 3.35
N CYS A 180 -5.33 -9.57 2.53
CA CYS A 180 -5.38 -9.53 1.08
C CYS A 180 -5.49 -10.95 0.53
N TYR A 181 -6.42 -11.16 -0.40
CA TYR A 181 -6.68 -12.45 -1.03
C TYR A 181 -6.11 -12.54 -2.44
N GLY A 182 -5.36 -11.52 -2.89
CA GLY A 182 -4.69 -11.51 -4.18
C GLY A 182 -5.38 -10.65 -5.24
N TRP A 183 -4.75 -10.57 -6.41
CA TRP A 183 -5.25 -9.79 -7.54
C TRP A 183 -6.07 -10.64 -8.52
N LEU A 184 -6.96 -9.99 -9.25
CA LEU A 184 -7.68 -10.59 -10.38
C LEU A 184 -7.88 -9.54 -11.49
N LYS A 185 -8.33 -9.98 -12.66
CA LYS A 185 -8.69 -9.09 -13.78
C LYS A 185 -10.19 -9.11 -13.99
N ILE A 186 -10.75 -7.93 -14.25
CA ILE A 186 -12.17 -7.73 -14.52
C ILE A 186 -12.31 -7.07 -15.88
N SER A 187 -13.14 -7.64 -16.75
CA SER A 187 -13.45 -6.96 -18.01
C SER A 187 -14.30 -5.71 -17.74
N GLY A 188 -13.93 -4.59 -18.37
CA GLY A 188 -14.72 -3.37 -18.42
C GLY A 188 -16.12 -3.53 -19.02
N ARG A 189 -16.41 -4.70 -19.60
CA ARG A 189 -17.67 -5.06 -20.23
C ARG A 189 -18.26 -6.34 -19.66
N ASP A 190 -17.84 -6.72 -18.45
CA ASP A 190 -18.31 -7.95 -17.82
C ASP A 190 -19.83 -7.91 -17.60
N SER A 191 -20.55 -8.66 -18.42
CA SER A 191 -22.02 -8.71 -18.42
C SER A 191 -22.59 -9.36 -17.16
N ARG A 192 -21.75 -10.00 -16.34
CA ARG A 192 -22.15 -10.57 -15.05
C ARG A 192 -22.39 -9.47 -14.00
N ILE A 193 -21.75 -8.30 -14.14
CA ILE A 193 -21.95 -7.17 -13.24
C ILE A 193 -23.25 -6.46 -13.61
N PRO A 194 -24.27 -6.44 -12.73
CA PRO A 194 -25.52 -5.73 -13.01
C PRO A 194 -25.27 -4.25 -13.26
N SER A 195 -26.02 -3.65 -14.17
CA SER A 195 -25.86 -2.22 -14.52
C SER A 195 -26.02 -1.29 -13.32
N ALA A 196 -26.85 -1.65 -12.34
CA ALA A 196 -27.03 -0.92 -11.08
C ALA A 196 -25.80 -0.98 -10.16
N LEU A 197 -24.98 -2.03 -10.31
CA LEU A 197 -23.71 -2.21 -9.58
C LEU A 197 -22.49 -1.76 -10.38
N TRP A 198 -22.65 -1.36 -11.64
CA TRP A 198 -21.56 -0.78 -12.41
C TRP A 198 -21.06 0.50 -11.75
N PRO A 199 -19.73 0.70 -11.62
CA PRO A 199 -19.20 1.87 -10.94
C PRO A 199 -19.60 3.17 -11.67
N PRO A 200 -20.16 4.16 -10.96
CA PRO A 200 -20.54 5.43 -11.56
C PRO A 200 -19.30 6.25 -11.95
N THR A 201 -19.50 7.22 -12.82
CA THR A 201 -18.50 8.28 -13.05
C THR A 201 -18.36 9.12 -11.78
N LEU A 202 -17.15 9.23 -11.24
CA LEU A 202 -16.85 10.02 -10.05
C LEU A 202 -16.05 11.27 -10.39
N ASN A 203 -16.34 12.37 -9.72
CA ASN A 203 -15.50 13.57 -9.77
C ASN A 203 -14.72 13.69 -8.47
N VAL A 204 -13.41 13.44 -8.53
CA VAL A 204 -12.50 13.54 -7.39
C VAL A 204 -11.64 14.79 -7.59
N GLY A 205 -12.07 15.89 -6.96
CA GLY A 205 -11.48 17.20 -7.19
C GLY A 205 -11.65 17.63 -8.65
N LYS A 206 -10.53 17.77 -9.38
CA LYS A 206 -10.52 18.14 -10.80
C LYS A 206 -10.41 16.93 -11.75
N ILE A 207 -10.35 15.71 -11.21
CA ILE A 207 -10.17 14.48 -11.98
C ILE A 207 -11.51 13.77 -12.07
N GLN A 208 -11.92 13.46 -13.30
CA GLN A 208 -13.05 12.58 -13.56
C GLN A 208 -12.55 11.14 -13.67
N ARG A 209 -13.11 10.24 -12.85
CA ARG A 209 -12.81 8.81 -12.83
C ARG A 209 -13.97 8.02 -13.43
N ARG A 210 -13.66 7.08 -14.31
CA ARG A 210 -14.62 6.20 -15.00
C ARG A 210 -13.91 4.92 -15.44
N MET A 211 -14.59 3.78 -15.33
CA MET A 211 -14.08 2.52 -15.89
C MET A 211 -14.12 2.52 -17.42
N SER A 212 -13.07 1.99 -18.04
CA SER A 212 -12.99 1.78 -19.48
C SER A 212 -13.87 0.59 -19.82
N GLY A 213 -14.84 0.77 -20.71
CA GLY A 213 -15.79 -0.31 -21.03
C GLY A 213 -15.18 -1.44 -21.87
N ASP A 214 -13.97 -1.28 -22.39
CA ASP A 214 -13.38 -2.07 -23.48
C ASP A 214 -12.08 -2.79 -23.08
N ARG A 215 -11.61 -2.61 -21.85
CA ARG A 215 -10.32 -3.12 -21.38
C ARG A 215 -10.47 -3.84 -20.04
N GLU A 216 -9.51 -4.71 -19.75
CA GLU A 216 -9.43 -5.38 -18.46
C GLU A 216 -8.83 -4.44 -17.41
N HIS A 217 -9.48 -4.38 -16.27
CA HIS A 217 -9.04 -3.66 -15.09
C HIS A 217 -8.41 -4.62 -14.09
N ILE A 218 -7.36 -4.16 -13.40
CA ILE A 218 -6.83 -4.85 -12.23
C ILE A 218 -7.80 -4.63 -11.07
N ALA A 219 -8.06 -5.68 -10.31
CA ALA A 219 -8.76 -5.61 -9.04
C ALA A 219 -8.03 -6.43 -7.98
N ILE A 220 -8.29 -6.11 -6.71
CA ILE A 220 -7.76 -6.85 -5.56
C ILE A 220 -8.93 -7.23 -4.66
N VAL A 221 -8.90 -8.46 -4.17
CA VAL A 221 -9.85 -8.96 -3.18
C VAL A 221 -9.23 -8.82 -1.80
N TYR A 222 -10.01 -8.24 -0.89
CA TYR A 222 -9.63 -8.06 0.50
C TYR A 222 -10.71 -8.60 1.42
N GLU A 223 -10.33 -8.79 2.66
CA GLU A 223 -11.26 -8.94 3.76
C GLU A 223 -12.22 -7.75 3.86
N TYR A 224 -13.47 -8.05 4.19
CA TYR A 224 -14.44 -7.05 4.62
C TYR A 224 -14.25 -6.73 6.10
N ILE A 225 -14.08 -5.44 6.40
CA ILE A 225 -14.03 -4.94 7.77
C ILE A 225 -15.35 -4.21 8.00
N GLU A 226 -16.05 -4.59 9.08
CA GLU A 226 -17.32 -3.99 9.45
C GLU A 226 -17.18 -2.47 9.69
N GLU A 227 -18.28 -1.76 9.45
CA GLU A 227 -18.37 -0.32 9.67
C GLU A 227 -18.34 -0.02 11.18
N GLU A 228 -17.13 0.12 11.71
CA GLU A 228 -16.88 0.39 13.14
C GLU A 228 -16.01 1.63 13.33
N ALA A 229 -16.23 2.31 14.46
CA ALA A 229 -15.42 3.45 14.86
C ALA A 229 -13.96 3.02 15.11
N ASN A 230 -13.01 3.84 14.72
CA ASN A 230 -11.60 3.54 14.93
C ASN A 230 -11.25 3.62 16.43
N ASP A 231 -10.68 2.53 16.94
CA ASP A 231 -10.04 2.53 18.25
C ASP A 231 -8.67 3.22 18.15
N PRO A 232 -8.42 4.32 18.88
CA PRO A 232 -7.15 5.06 18.78
C PRO A 232 -5.93 4.20 19.08
N LYS A 233 -6.05 3.26 20.02
CA LYS A 233 -4.93 2.41 20.42
C LYS A 233 -4.57 1.42 19.33
N THR A 234 -5.55 0.71 18.78
CA THR A 234 -5.34 -0.23 17.66
C THR A 234 -4.80 0.50 16.43
N THR A 235 -5.29 1.70 16.17
CA THR A 235 -4.82 2.57 15.07
C THR A 235 -3.35 2.97 15.28
N GLU A 236 -2.98 3.37 16.50
CA GLU A 236 -1.60 3.70 16.87
C GLU A 236 -0.66 2.51 16.73
N GLU A 237 -1.10 1.30 17.08
CA GLU A 237 -0.33 0.07 16.92
C GLU A 237 0.02 -0.18 15.45
N VAL A 238 -0.96 -0.04 14.54
CA VAL A 238 -0.76 -0.18 13.08
C VAL A 238 0.17 0.92 12.54
N ILE A 239 -0.07 2.18 12.88
CA ILE A 239 0.78 3.31 12.44
C ILE A 239 2.22 3.13 12.92
N THR A 240 2.39 2.74 14.18
CA THR A 240 3.71 2.53 14.81
C THR A 240 4.46 1.40 14.11
N PHE A 241 3.77 0.28 13.84
CA PHE A 241 4.34 -0.83 13.12
C PHE A 241 4.78 -0.41 11.72
N LEU A 242 3.90 0.22 10.93
CA LEU A 242 4.20 0.65 9.56
C LEU A 242 5.40 1.61 9.51
N TRP A 243 5.43 2.61 10.39
CA TRP A 243 6.58 3.53 10.48
C TRP A 243 7.88 2.79 10.83
N ARG A 244 7.84 1.90 11.83
CA ARG A 244 9.02 1.09 12.21
C ARG A 244 9.44 0.17 11.08
N ALA A 245 8.51 -0.43 10.34
CA ALA A 245 8.77 -1.30 9.21
C ALA A 245 9.28 -0.57 7.95
N GLY A 246 9.44 0.77 8.01
CA GLY A 246 10.02 1.57 6.94
C GLY A 246 9.00 2.18 5.97
N PHE A 247 7.72 2.15 6.30
CA PHE A 247 6.69 2.83 5.52
C PHE A 247 6.58 4.31 5.90
N SER A 248 6.25 5.14 4.92
CA SER A 248 5.77 6.50 5.10
C SER A 248 4.34 6.61 4.63
N PHE A 249 3.48 7.32 5.36
CA PHE A 249 2.16 7.68 4.88
C PHE A 249 2.23 8.82 3.86
N THR A 250 1.30 8.80 2.90
CA THR A 250 1.13 9.89 1.93
C THR A 250 0.69 11.19 2.61
N ASN A 251 0.79 12.32 1.91
CA ASN A 251 0.59 13.66 2.51
C ASN A 251 -0.84 13.94 3.00
N TYR A 252 -1.81 13.11 2.63
CA TYR A 252 -3.22 13.30 2.94
C TYR A 252 -3.84 11.93 3.25
N PRO A 253 -3.52 11.33 4.42
CA PRO A 253 -4.25 10.16 4.85
C PRO A 253 -5.69 10.59 5.14
N GLU A 254 -6.64 9.73 4.84
CA GLU A 254 -8.04 10.02 5.00
C GLU A 254 -8.62 9.09 6.06
N GLU A 255 -9.26 9.67 7.08
CA GLU A 255 -9.90 8.92 8.17
C GLU A 255 -10.88 7.85 7.64
N ARG A 256 -11.51 8.10 6.49
CA ARG A 256 -12.41 7.13 5.83
C ARG A 256 -11.73 5.83 5.40
N ASN A 257 -10.41 5.84 5.26
CA ASN A 257 -9.61 4.66 4.92
C ASN A 257 -9.25 3.83 6.15
N TRP A 258 -9.80 4.15 7.32
CA TRP A 258 -9.65 3.38 8.54
C TRP A 258 -11.01 2.92 9.07
N LYS A 259 -11.12 1.62 9.40
CA LYS A 259 -12.29 1.03 10.07
C LYS A 259 -11.83 0.07 11.15
N GLY A 260 -12.39 0.18 12.36
CA GLY A 260 -11.99 -0.67 13.50
C GLY A 260 -10.48 -0.63 13.81
N GLY A 261 -9.78 0.46 13.46
CA GLY A 261 -8.32 0.57 13.61
C GLY A 261 -7.49 -0.14 12.52
N VAL A 262 -8.13 -0.62 11.45
CA VAL A 262 -7.48 -1.27 10.30
C VAL A 262 -7.42 -0.32 9.11
N LEU A 263 -6.24 -0.18 8.50
CA LEU A 263 -6.05 0.55 7.26
C LEU A 263 -6.63 -0.24 6.07
N LEU A 264 -7.57 0.37 5.35
CA LEU A 264 -8.28 -0.25 4.23
C LEU A 264 -7.61 -0.01 2.89
N ASP A 265 -7.06 1.19 2.67
CA ASP A 265 -6.44 1.58 1.42
C ASP A 265 -4.91 1.54 1.55
N LEU A 266 -4.30 0.49 1.00
CA LEU A 266 -2.85 0.33 1.10
C LEU A 266 -2.09 1.30 0.19
N SER A 267 -2.77 2.07 -0.66
CA SER A 267 -2.14 3.15 -1.42
C SER A 267 -1.80 4.39 -0.56
N GLU A 268 -2.32 4.45 0.66
CA GLU A 268 -1.98 5.50 1.64
C GLU A 268 -0.56 5.40 2.20
N ILE A 269 0.06 4.25 2.08
CA ILE A 269 1.43 4.00 2.56
C ILE A 269 2.38 3.80 1.39
N VAL A 270 3.64 4.11 1.62
CA VAL A 270 4.71 3.90 0.65
C VAL A 270 5.87 3.27 1.41
N HIS A 271 6.29 2.08 1.03
CA HIS A 271 7.49 1.46 1.58
C HIS A 271 8.76 2.21 1.16
N VAL A 272 9.86 2.02 1.89
CA VAL A 272 11.12 2.80 1.72
C VAL A 272 11.75 2.72 0.32
N GLU A 273 11.55 1.62 -0.39
CA GLU A 273 11.99 1.44 -1.78
C GLU A 273 10.89 1.73 -2.81
N GLY A 274 9.68 2.05 -2.34
CA GLY A 274 8.52 2.32 -3.17
C GLY A 274 8.59 3.68 -3.85
N TYR A 275 7.96 3.77 -5.02
CA TYR A 275 7.90 5.03 -5.76
C TYR A 275 7.10 6.09 -4.98
N GLY A 276 7.72 7.25 -4.81
CA GLY A 276 7.12 8.39 -4.13
C GLY A 276 7.47 8.50 -2.65
N TRP A 277 8.26 7.56 -2.10
CA TRP A 277 8.79 7.68 -0.74
C TRP A 277 9.70 8.89 -0.63
N LYS A 278 9.57 9.66 0.46
CA LYS A 278 10.33 10.88 0.70
C LYS A 278 10.77 10.97 2.15
N SER A 279 12.05 11.24 2.39
CA SER A 279 12.60 11.37 3.75
C SER A 279 11.89 12.43 4.59
N ARG A 280 11.35 13.48 3.97
CA ARG A 280 10.61 14.54 4.66
C ARG A 280 9.20 14.11 5.12
N ASP A 281 8.65 13.06 4.51
CA ASP A 281 7.32 12.53 4.80
C ASP A 281 7.43 11.31 5.77
N PHE A 282 8.64 10.76 5.94
CA PHE A 282 8.96 9.69 6.89
C PHE A 282 9.14 10.24 8.32
N ARG A 283 8.04 10.23 9.07
CA ARG A 283 7.97 10.64 10.47
C ARG A 283 6.88 9.84 11.17
N PHE A 284 7.01 9.70 12.47
CA PHE A 284 5.93 9.17 13.30
C PHE A 284 4.67 10.03 13.13
N ARG A 285 3.51 9.39 13.04
CA ARG A 285 2.20 10.06 12.96
C ARG A 285 1.39 9.77 14.20
N ASP A 286 0.63 10.77 14.60
CA ASP A 286 -0.30 10.68 15.73
C ASP A 286 -1.59 9.99 15.27
N ALA A 287 -2.02 8.96 16.00
CA ALA A 287 -3.22 8.20 15.73
C ALA A 287 -4.52 8.99 15.93
N ALA A 288 -4.47 10.18 16.55
CA ALA A 288 -5.62 11.06 16.65
C ALA A 288 -6.03 11.69 15.30
N ARG A 289 -5.15 11.63 14.29
CA ARG A 289 -5.41 12.03 12.89
C ARG A 289 -4.64 11.07 11.97
N PRO A 290 -5.10 9.82 11.87
CA PRO A 290 -4.39 8.77 11.15
C PRO A 290 -4.26 9.11 9.66
#